data_AF-A0A2K5YZV9-F1
#
_entry.id   AF-A0A2K5YZV9-F1
#
_cell.length_a   1.000
_cell.length_b   1.000
_cell.length_c   1.000
_cell.angle_alpha   90.00
_cell.angle_beta   90.00
_cell.angle_gamma   90.00
#
_symmetry.space_group_name_H-M   'P 1'
#
loop_
_entity.id
_entity.type
_entity.pdbx_description
1 polymer ?
#
loop_
_entity_poly.entity_id
_entity_poly.type
_entity_poly.pdbx_seq_one_letter_code
_entity_poly.pdbx_strand_id
1 'polypeptide(L)'
;MESKKEDVRRKHIRLHMEGALTARDKVGVQDFVLLDAYTSESAFVDNLRKRFNENLIYTYIGTLLVSVNPYQELGIYTVSQMELYQGVNFFELPPHVYAIADNAYRMMCSELNNHFILISGESGAGKTEASKKILQYFAVTCPMTQSLQIARDRLLLSNPVLEAFGNARTLRNDNSSRFGKYMDIQFDFQGIPVGGHIISYLIEKSRVVYQNQGERNFHIFYQLLAGGEEERLAFLGLERDPQLYKYLSQGHCAKESSINDKNDWKTVSNAFSVIDFTEADLENLFGIIASVLHLGNIGFEEDDQGCATIPDTHEIKWIAKLLGVHPADLLEALTHRKIEAKTEEDFTRKTVIGLLDIYGFEVFDKNGFEQFCINYCNEKLQQLLIERTLKAEQAEYEMEGIEWEPIKYFNNKIICDLVEERHKGIISILDEECIRPGPATDLSFLEKLEEKVGKHAHFETRKLAGPKGRKKIGWMEFRLLHYAGEVTYCTKGFLEKNNDLLYRHLKEVLCKSKNVILRECFLRAELENRRRPPTVGTQFKNSLSSLLEILISKEPSYIRCIKPNDRKEPSKFDDFLIRHQIKYLGLMEHLRVRRAGFAYRRKYEHFLQ
;
A
#
# COMPACT_ATOMS: atom_id res chain seq x y z
N MET A 1 -0.31 -32.36 -31.84
CA MET A 1 -0.56 -32.74 -30.43
C MET A 1 -1.55 -31.78 -29.79
N GLU A 2 -1.62 -30.51 -30.24
CA GLU A 2 -2.59 -29.53 -29.74
C GLU A 2 -4.06 -29.93 -29.87
N SER A 3 -4.53 -30.50 -30.99
CA SER A 3 -5.98 -30.78 -31.13
C SER A 3 -6.52 -31.71 -30.02
N LYS A 4 -5.71 -32.65 -29.52
CA LYS A 4 -6.08 -33.48 -28.35
C LYS A 4 -6.06 -32.71 -27.03
N LYS A 5 -5.16 -31.74 -26.85
CA LYS A 5 -5.23 -30.80 -25.71
C LYS A 5 -6.51 -29.95 -25.80
N GLU A 6 -6.85 -29.47 -26.99
CA GLU A 6 -7.99 -28.58 -27.23
C GLU A 6 -9.34 -29.30 -27.07
N ASP A 7 -9.48 -30.54 -27.55
CA ASP A 7 -10.67 -31.37 -27.29
C ASP A 7 -10.86 -31.68 -25.80
N VAL A 8 -9.77 -31.97 -25.07
CA VAL A 8 -9.82 -32.17 -23.61
C VAL A 8 -10.23 -30.87 -22.90
N ARG A 9 -9.73 -29.72 -23.34
CA ARG A 9 -10.08 -28.38 -22.83
C ARG A 9 -11.57 -28.08 -23.06
N ARG A 10 -12.06 -28.23 -24.29
CA ARG A 10 -13.48 -28.04 -24.66
C ARG A 10 -14.40 -28.98 -23.89
N LYS A 11 -13.97 -30.22 -23.63
CA LYS A 11 -14.72 -31.18 -22.82
C LYS A 11 -14.76 -30.80 -21.33
N HIS A 12 -13.67 -30.27 -20.78
CA HIS A 12 -13.64 -29.72 -19.40
C HIS A 12 -14.57 -28.50 -19.25
N ILE A 13 -14.54 -27.57 -20.20
CA ILE A 13 -15.39 -26.36 -20.19
C ILE A 13 -16.89 -26.75 -20.17
N ARG A 14 -17.32 -27.68 -21.05
CA ARG A 14 -18.72 -28.16 -21.06
C ARG A 14 -19.13 -28.81 -19.74
N LEU A 15 -18.31 -29.71 -19.19
CA LEU A 15 -18.57 -30.38 -17.91
C LEU A 15 -18.71 -29.39 -16.74
N HIS A 16 -17.95 -28.30 -16.74
CA HIS A 16 -18.08 -27.25 -15.72
C HIS A 16 -19.30 -26.34 -15.91
N MET A 17 -19.66 -25.99 -17.15
CA MET A 17 -20.85 -25.17 -17.41
C MET A 17 -22.16 -25.88 -17.02
N GLU A 18 -22.33 -27.15 -17.42
CA GLU A 18 -23.56 -27.90 -17.12
C GLU A 18 -23.71 -28.21 -15.61
N GLY A 19 -22.60 -28.46 -14.91
CA GLY A 19 -22.61 -28.68 -13.45
C GLY A 19 -22.84 -27.42 -12.60
N ALA A 20 -22.59 -26.22 -13.15
CA ALA A 20 -22.71 -24.97 -12.40
C ALA A 20 -24.18 -24.55 -12.15
N LEU A 21 -25.09 -24.87 -13.06
CA LEU A 21 -26.50 -24.50 -12.97
C LEU A 21 -27.25 -25.30 -11.90
N THR A 22 -26.95 -26.59 -11.75
CA THR A 22 -27.59 -27.49 -10.78
C THR A 22 -27.02 -27.37 -9.36
N ALA A 23 -25.86 -26.72 -9.19
CA ALA A 23 -25.20 -26.53 -7.89
C ALA A 23 -25.54 -25.21 -7.17
N ARG A 24 -26.30 -24.30 -7.82
CA ARG A 24 -26.53 -22.91 -7.37
C ARG A 24 -27.03 -22.80 -5.92
N ASP A 25 -27.95 -23.65 -5.49
CA ASP A 25 -28.51 -23.59 -4.13
C ASP A 25 -27.52 -24.01 -3.04
N LYS A 26 -26.63 -24.96 -3.34
CA LYS A 26 -25.63 -25.48 -2.39
C LYS A 26 -24.37 -24.62 -2.36
N VAL A 27 -23.86 -24.24 -3.54
CA VAL A 27 -22.53 -23.62 -3.71
C VAL A 27 -22.62 -22.09 -3.86
N GLY A 28 -23.75 -21.53 -4.30
CA GLY A 28 -23.91 -20.10 -4.56
C GLY A 28 -23.56 -19.67 -6.00
N VAL A 29 -23.85 -18.41 -6.35
CA VAL A 29 -23.63 -17.84 -7.68
C VAL A 29 -22.16 -17.44 -7.90
N GLN A 30 -21.67 -17.65 -9.12
CA GLN A 30 -20.29 -17.34 -9.51
C GLN A 30 -20.07 -15.85 -9.82
N ASP A 31 -21.10 -15.16 -10.29
CA ASP A 31 -21.16 -13.70 -10.44
C ASP A 31 -22.32 -13.16 -9.61
N PHE A 32 -22.06 -12.15 -8.79
CA PHE A 32 -23.06 -11.45 -8.00
C PHE A 32 -24.11 -10.73 -8.85
N VAL A 33 -23.82 -10.35 -10.10
CA VAL A 33 -24.81 -9.79 -11.03
C VAL A 33 -26.03 -10.71 -11.16
N LEU A 34 -25.82 -12.02 -11.06
CA LEU A 34 -26.85 -13.07 -11.13
C LEU A 34 -27.53 -13.37 -9.77
N LEU A 35 -27.19 -12.67 -8.68
CA LEU A 35 -27.82 -12.87 -7.37
C LEU A 35 -29.25 -12.29 -7.37
N ASP A 36 -30.28 -13.11 -7.18
CA ASP A 36 -31.67 -12.64 -7.32
C ASP A 36 -32.00 -11.49 -6.35
N ALA A 37 -31.55 -11.60 -5.10
CA ALA A 37 -31.68 -10.59 -4.06
C ALA A 37 -30.49 -9.61 -4.00
N TYR A 38 -30.00 -9.14 -5.16
CA TYR A 38 -28.82 -8.26 -5.31
C TYR A 38 -28.83 -6.96 -4.47
N THR A 39 -29.99 -6.50 -4.00
CA THR A 39 -30.09 -5.33 -3.11
C THR A 39 -29.83 -5.65 -1.64
N SER A 40 -29.88 -6.93 -1.25
CA SER A 40 -29.73 -7.43 0.12
C SER A 40 -28.28 -7.76 0.47
N GLU A 41 -27.73 -7.02 1.42
CA GLU A 41 -26.39 -7.27 1.97
C GLU A 41 -26.28 -8.67 2.61
N SER A 42 -27.35 -9.14 3.27
CA SER A 42 -27.38 -10.50 3.85
C SER A 42 -27.24 -11.57 2.77
N ALA A 43 -27.95 -11.44 1.65
CA ALA A 43 -27.84 -12.39 0.55
C ALA A 43 -26.43 -12.39 -0.10
N PHE A 44 -25.78 -11.22 -0.13
CA PHE A 44 -24.39 -11.09 -0.60
C PHE A 44 -23.42 -11.85 0.32
N VAL A 45 -23.53 -11.64 1.64
CA VAL A 45 -22.71 -12.33 2.67
C VAL A 45 -22.93 -13.83 2.64
N ASP A 46 -24.18 -14.28 2.54
CA ASP A 46 -24.50 -15.71 2.54
C ASP A 46 -24.02 -16.40 1.26
N ASN A 47 -23.98 -15.71 0.12
CA ASN A 47 -23.33 -16.22 -1.08
C ASN A 47 -21.81 -16.38 -0.90
N LEU A 48 -21.13 -15.38 -0.33
CA LEU A 48 -19.70 -15.51 0.00
C LEU A 48 -19.46 -16.69 0.96
N ARG A 49 -20.31 -16.88 1.97
CA ARG A 49 -20.19 -17.97 2.94
C ARG A 49 -20.34 -19.34 2.29
N LYS A 50 -21.39 -19.55 1.48
CA LYS A 50 -21.62 -20.83 0.77
C LYS A 50 -20.40 -21.20 -0.08
N ARG A 51 -19.86 -20.24 -0.83
CA ARG A 51 -18.68 -20.43 -1.67
C ARG A 51 -17.42 -20.71 -0.84
N PHE A 52 -17.18 -19.93 0.21
CA PHE A 52 -16.02 -20.09 1.09
C PHE A 52 -16.00 -21.45 1.79
N ASN A 53 -17.15 -21.95 2.25
CA ASN A 53 -17.27 -23.29 2.86
C ASN A 53 -16.88 -24.43 1.91
N GLU A 54 -17.04 -24.25 0.60
CA GLU A 54 -16.64 -25.20 -0.46
C GLU A 54 -15.25 -24.87 -1.03
N ASN A 55 -14.44 -24.06 -0.32
CA ASN A 55 -13.12 -23.55 -0.72
C ASN A 55 -13.09 -22.68 -2.01
N LEU A 56 -14.23 -22.17 -2.46
CA LEU A 56 -14.32 -21.27 -3.61
C LEU A 56 -14.16 -19.80 -3.16
N ILE A 57 -12.91 -19.36 -3.08
CA ILE A 57 -12.55 -18.03 -2.57
C ILE A 57 -12.81 -16.85 -3.53
N TYR A 58 -13.04 -17.14 -4.81
CA TYR A 58 -13.18 -16.16 -5.88
C TYR A 58 -14.63 -16.04 -6.35
N THR A 59 -15.12 -14.81 -6.56
CA THR A 59 -16.48 -14.51 -7.07
C THR A 59 -16.46 -13.22 -7.89
N TYR A 60 -17.19 -13.15 -9.00
CA TYR A 60 -17.25 -11.94 -9.84
C TYR A 60 -18.32 -10.93 -9.39
N ILE A 61 -18.11 -9.66 -9.75
CA ILE A 61 -19.15 -8.63 -9.88
C ILE A 61 -18.98 -8.03 -11.29
N GLY A 62 -19.45 -8.74 -12.32
CA GLY A 62 -19.04 -8.49 -13.70
C GLY A 62 -17.52 -8.64 -13.86
N THR A 63 -16.85 -7.59 -14.37
CA THR A 63 -15.39 -7.59 -14.58
C THR A 63 -14.56 -7.42 -13.30
N LEU A 64 -15.16 -7.13 -12.15
CA LEU A 64 -14.46 -7.03 -10.86
C LEU A 64 -14.38 -8.40 -10.19
N LEU A 65 -13.22 -8.72 -9.59
CA LEU A 65 -13.01 -9.96 -8.84
C LEU A 65 -13.02 -9.71 -7.32
N VAL A 66 -13.88 -10.42 -6.60
CA VAL A 66 -13.84 -10.53 -5.12
C VAL A 66 -13.02 -11.75 -4.73
N SER A 67 -12.13 -11.59 -3.75
CA SER A 67 -11.18 -12.60 -3.28
C SER A 67 -11.21 -12.70 -1.75
N VAL A 68 -11.71 -13.80 -1.18
CA VAL A 68 -11.73 -14.02 0.27
C VAL A 68 -10.47 -14.80 0.70
N ASN A 69 -9.69 -14.29 1.66
CA ASN A 69 -8.45 -14.96 2.07
C ASN A 69 -8.74 -16.32 2.74
N PRO A 70 -8.28 -17.48 2.21
CA PRO A 70 -8.55 -18.78 2.82
C PRO A 70 -7.80 -19.06 4.13
N TYR A 71 -6.71 -18.33 4.42
CA TYR A 71 -5.74 -18.65 5.49
C TYR A 71 -5.15 -20.08 5.42
N GLN A 72 -5.21 -20.71 4.25
CA GLN A 72 -4.58 -22.00 3.94
C GLN A 72 -4.20 -22.04 2.45
N GLU A 73 -3.24 -22.87 2.09
CA GLU A 73 -2.89 -23.07 0.68
C GLU A 73 -3.96 -23.92 -0.03
N LEU A 74 -4.49 -23.40 -1.13
CA LEU A 74 -5.44 -24.10 -1.98
C LEU A 74 -4.71 -24.60 -3.24
N GLY A 75 -4.96 -25.85 -3.64
CA GLY A 75 -4.37 -26.49 -4.83
C GLY A 75 -4.83 -25.94 -6.19
N ILE A 76 -5.20 -24.66 -6.25
CA ILE A 76 -5.77 -23.98 -7.43
C ILE A 76 -4.72 -23.16 -8.22
N TYR A 77 -3.52 -22.98 -7.66
CA TYR A 77 -2.45 -22.17 -8.24
C TYR A 77 -1.38 -22.99 -8.98
N THR A 78 -1.79 -23.98 -9.77
CA THR A 78 -0.89 -24.87 -10.52
C THR A 78 -0.61 -24.35 -11.94
N VAL A 79 0.50 -24.79 -12.53
CA VAL A 79 0.82 -24.52 -13.95
C VAL A 79 -0.31 -25.02 -14.87
N SER A 80 -0.92 -26.17 -14.57
CA SER A 80 -2.07 -26.68 -15.31
C SER A 80 -3.29 -25.75 -15.28
N GLN A 81 -3.51 -25.03 -14.17
CA GLN A 81 -4.56 -24.00 -14.11
C GLN A 81 -4.14 -22.72 -14.83
N MET A 82 -2.85 -22.36 -14.87
CA MET A 82 -2.39 -21.26 -15.72
C MET A 82 -2.65 -21.56 -17.21
N GLU A 83 -2.27 -22.76 -17.69
CA GLU A 83 -2.59 -23.24 -19.04
C GLU A 83 -4.11 -23.27 -19.31
N LEU A 84 -4.93 -23.65 -18.33
CA LEU A 84 -6.39 -23.72 -18.49
C LEU A 84 -7.01 -22.36 -18.79
N TYR A 85 -6.58 -21.28 -18.12
CA TYR A 85 -7.13 -19.93 -18.28
C TYR A 85 -6.50 -19.13 -19.44
N GLN A 86 -5.37 -19.58 -20.00
CA GLN A 86 -4.63 -18.85 -21.04
C GLN A 86 -5.39 -18.70 -22.37
N GLY A 87 -5.71 -17.45 -22.73
CA GLY A 87 -6.41 -17.13 -23.98
C GLY A 87 -7.89 -17.54 -23.99
N VAL A 88 -8.52 -17.65 -22.81
CA VAL A 88 -9.96 -17.99 -22.68
C VAL A 88 -10.76 -16.71 -22.46
N ASN A 89 -11.92 -16.58 -23.09
CA ASN A 89 -12.76 -15.40 -22.88
C ASN A 89 -13.22 -15.31 -21.43
N PHE A 90 -13.39 -14.07 -20.96
CA PHE A 90 -13.91 -13.83 -19.62
C PHE A 90 -15.32 -14.45 -19.48
N PHE A 91 -15.64 -14.97 -18.30
CA PHE A 91 -16.87 -15.74 -17.99
C PHE A 91 -17.02 -17.15 -18.60
N GLU A 92 -16.17 -17.63 -19.52
CA GLU A 92 -16.24 -19.04 -20.00
C GLU A 92 -15.76 -20.05 -18.94
N LEU A 93 -14.94 -19.61 -17.98
CA LEU A 93 -14.43 -20.40 -16.87
C LEU A 93 -14.86 -19.83 -15.51
N PRO A 94 -14.84 -20.65 -14.45
CA PRO A 94 -15.17 -20.20 -13.10
C PRO A 94 -14.32 -19.00 -12.62
N PRO A 95 -14.78 -18.24 -11.61
CA PRO A 95 -14.04 -17.09 -11.12
C PRO A 95 -12.64 -17.44 -10.62
N HIS A 96 -11.63 -16.77 -11.18
CA HIS A 96 -10.23 -16.95 -10.77
C HIS A 96 -9.40 -15.69 -11.05
N VAL A 97 -8.32 -15.49 -10.26
CA VAL A 97 -7.38 -14.38 -10.46
C VAL A 97 -6.68 -14.42 -11.82
N TYR A 98 -6.45 -15.62 -12.36
CA TYR A 98 -5.84 -15.80 -13.68
C TYR A 98 -6.70 -15.27 -14.83
N ALA A 99 -8.04 -15.25 -14.70
CA ALA A 99 -8.91 -14.66 -15.71
C ALA A 99 -8.76 -13.12 -15.79
N ILE A 100 -8.53 -12.46 -14.64
CA ILE A 100 -8.25 -11.00 -14.61
C ILE A 100 -6.89 -10.72 -15.27
N ALA A 101 -5.87 -11.51 -14.95
CA ALA A 101 -4.55 -11.38 -15.54
C ALA A 101 -4.58 -11.60 -17.07
N ASP A 102 -5.16 -12.73 -17.51
CA ASP A 102 -5.30 -13.07 -18.94
C ASP A 102 -6.05 -12.00 -19.73
N ASN A 103 -7.16 -11.49 -19.17
CA ASN A 103 -7.95 -10.45 -19.83
C ASN A 103 -7.18 -9.14 -19.95
N ALA A 104 -6.51 -8.68 -18.89
CA ALA A 104 -5.70 -7.46 -18.93
C ALA A 104 -4.52 -7.57 -19.92
N TYR A 105 -3.87 -8.73 -20.01
CA TYR A 105 -2.82 -8.98 -20.99
C TYR A 105 -3.36 -9.01 -22.43
N ARG A 106 -4.46 -9.73 -22.69
CA ARG A 106 -5.07 -9.78 -24.03
C ARG A 106 -5.55 -8.41 -24.49
N MET A 107 -6.23 -7.64 -23.63
CA MET A 107 -6.71 -6.30 -23.99
C MET A 107 -5.55 -5.34 -24.29
N MET A 108 -4.43 -5.40 -23.55
CA MET A 108 -3.22 -4.65 -23.92
C MET A 108 -2.71 -5.05 -25.30
N CYS A 109 -2.57 -6.35 -25.58
CA CYS A 109 -2.07 -6.83 -26.86
C CYS A 109 -2.99 -6.47 -28.04
N SER A 110 -4.31 -6.48 -27.85
CA SER A 110 -5.27 -6.19 -28.93
C SER A 110 -5.57 -4.70 -29.14
N GLU A 111 -5.55 -3.89 -28.08
CA GLU A 111 -5.93 -2.47 -28.15
C GLU A 111 -4.75 -1.50 -28.02
N LEU A 112 -3.55 -2.01 -27.71
CA LEU A 112 -2.33 -1.22 -27.43
C LEU A 112 -2.48 -0.19 -26.29
N ASN A 113 -3.51 -0.36 -25.46
CA ASN A 113 -3.78 0.47 -24.29
C ASN A 113 -2.95 0.02 -23.08
N ASN A 114 -2.42 0.99 -22.32
CA ASN A 114 -1.78 0.71 -21.03
C ASN A 114 -2.87 0.27 -20.03
N HIS A 115 -2.68 -0.87 -19.37
CA HIS A 115 -3.60 -1.39 -18.36
C HIS A 115 -3.02 -1.28 -16.94
N PHE A 116 -3.89 -1.30 -15.93
CA PHE A 116 -3.49 -1.50 -14.55
C PHE A 116 -4.43 -2.42 -13.77
N ILE A 117 -3.87 -3.22 -12.86
CA ILE A 117 -4.66 -4.04 -11.92
C ILE A 117 -4.52 -3.43 -10.52
N LEU A 118 -5.64 -2.92 -9.99
CA LEU A 118 -5.73 -2.38 -8.64
C LEU A 118 -6.21 -3.45 -7.67
N ILE A 119 -5.38 -3.77 -6.67
CA ILE A 119 -5.68 -4.73 -5.61
C ILE A 119 -5.91 -3.95 -4.32
N SER A 120 -7.07 -4.15 -3.69
CA SER A 120 -7.52 -3.35 -2.54
C SER A 120 -8.26 -4.22 -1.52
N GLY A 121 -8.22 -3.83 -0.24
CA GLY A 121 -8.74 -4.61 0.89
C GLY A 121 -7.97 -4.34 2.18
N GLU A 122 -8.50 -4.76 3.32
CA GLU A 122 -7.88 -4.59 4.64
C GLU A 122 -6.48 -5.24 4.78
N SER A 123 -5.73 -4.89 5.83
CA SER A 123 -4.47 -5.58 6.12
C SER A 123 -4.73 -7.05 6.49
N GLY A 124 -3.94 -7.97 5.93
CA GLY A 124 -4.16 -9.42 6.07
C GLY A 124 -5.25 -10.01 5.15
N ALA A 125 -5.89 -9.23 4.28
CA ALA A 125 -6.92 -9.71 3.33
C ALA A 125 -6.37 -10.47 2.09
N GLY A 126 -5.04 -10.61 1.95
CA GLY A 126 -4.42 -11.39 0.86
C GLY A 126 -4.01 -10.61 -0.40
N LYS A 127 -3.98 -9.27 -0.37
CA LYS A 127 -3.61 -8.40 -1.52
C LYS A 127 -2.27 -8.79 -2.16
N THR A 128 -1.22 -8.90 -1.34
CA THR A 128 0.14 -9.20 -1.77
C THR A 128 0.26 -10.60 -2.35
N GLU A 129 -0.52 -11.56 -1.86
CA GLU A 129 -0.60 -12.91 -2.45
C GLU A 129 -1.31 -12.88 -3.80
N ALA A 130 -2.43 -12.15 -3.95
CA ALA A 130 -3.06 -11.94 -5.25
C ALA A 130 -2.08 -11.30 -6.27
N SER A 131 -1.29 -10.31 -5.83
CA SER A 131 -0.23 -9.70 -6.65
C SER A 131 0.83 -10.72 -7.08
N LYS A 132 1.35 -11.54 -6.15
CA LYS A 132 2.29 -12.63 -6.43
C LYS A 132 1.71 -13.65 -7.42
N LYS A 133 0.43 -14.04 -7.30
CA LYS A 133 -0.21 -14.99 -8.23
C LYS A 133 -0.40 -14.43 -9.64
N ILE A 134 -0.66 -13.11 -9.79
CA ILE A 134 -0.71 -12.45 -11.11
C ILE A 134 0.66 -12.41 -11.77
N LEU A 135 1.71 -12.04 -11.02
CA LEU A 135 3.09 -12.08 -11.51
C LEU A 135 3.50 -13.50 -11.94
N GLN A 136 3.14 -14.51 -11.13
CA GLN A 136 3.37 -15.93 -11.45
C GLN A 136 2.59 -16.41 -12.69
N TYR A 137 1.45 -15.79 -13.02
CA TYR A 137 0.72 -16.10 -14.24
C TYR A 137 1.45 -15.56 -15.47
N PHE A 138 1.72 -14.25 -15.52
CA PHE A 138 2.46 -13.62 -16.64
C PHE A 138 3.85 -14.24 -16.85
N ALA A 139 4.51 -14.61 -15.75
CA ALA A 139 5.76 -15.37 -15.72
C ALA A 139 5.78 -16.70 -16.50
N VAL A 140 4.61 -17.31 -16.72
CA VAL A 140 4.45 -18.63 -17.33
C VAL A 140 3.73 -18.54 -18.67
N THR A 141 2.76 -17.64 -18.82
CA THR A 141 1.90 -17.57 -20.02
C THR A 141 2.34 -16.57 -21.08
N CYS A 142 3.15 -15.55 -20.73
CA CYS A 142 3.66 -14.60 -21.71
C CYS A 142 4.80 -15.24 -22.54
N PRO A 143 4.98 -14.87 -23.82
CA PRO A 143 6.14 -15.30 -24.60
C PRO A 143 7.43 -14.79 -23.95
N MET A 144 8.35 -15.67 -23.60
CA MET A 144 9.57 -15.33 -22.85
C MET A 144 10.83 -15.52 -23.69
N THR A 145 11.72 -14.52 -23.67
CA THR A 145 13.13 -14.71 -24.05
C THR A 145 13.98 -14.96 -22.80
N GLN A 146 15.19 -15.49 -22.98
CA GLN A 146 16.03 -15.97 -21.88
C GLN A 146 16.46 -14.86 -20.90
N SER A 147 16.61 -13.62 -21.38
CA SER A 147 16.89 -12.43 -20.56
C SER A 147 15.73 -12.05 -19.64
N LEU A 148 14.51 -12.45 -19.96
CA LEU A 148 13.30 -12.10 -19.20
C LEU A 148 12.90 -13.10 -18.14
N GLN A 149 13.40 -14.33 -18.19
CA GLN A 149 13.38 -15.22 -17.04
C GLN A 149 14.16 -14.61 -15.86
N ILE A 150 15.31 -13.96 -16.15
CA ILE A 150 16.12 -13.25 -15.15
C ILE A 150 15.35 -12.02 -14.61
N ALA A 151 14.76 -11.19 -15.49
CA ALA A 151 13.96 -10.04 -15.06
C ALA A 151 12.74 -10.45 -14.20
N ARG A 152 12.04 -11.52 -14.58
CA ARG A 152 10.97 -12.14 -13.79
C ARG A 152 11.47 -12.58 -12.42
N ASP A 153 12.56 -13.33 -12.36
CA ASP A 153 13.06 -13.89 -11.11
C ASP A 153 13.52 -12.78 -10.17
N ARG A 154 14.16 -11.72 -10.68
CA ARG A 154 14.45 -10.49 -9.92
C ARG A 154 13.17 -9.79 -9.40
N LEU A 155 12.12 -9.65 -10.19
CA LEU A 155 10.85 -9.04 -9.76
C LEU A 155 10.09 -9.86 -8.72
N LEU A 156 10.18 -11.19 -8.79
CA LEU A 156 9.56 -12.09 -7.80
C LEU A 156 10.39 -12.17 -6.51
N LEU A 157 11.72 -12.25 -6.62
CA LEU A 157 12.65 -12.42 -5.50
C LEU A 157 13.05 -11.09 -4.84
N SER A 158 12.73 -9.93 -5.42
CA SER A 158 12.80 -8.66 -4.69
C SER A 158 11.74 -8.55 -3.59
N ASN A 159 10.67 -9.35 -3.62
CA ASN A 159 9.58 -9.27 -2.63
C ASN A 159 10.06 -9.52 -1.18
N PRO A 160 10.82 -10.58 -0.84
CA PRO A 160 11.41 -10.74 0.49
C PRO A 160 12.20 -9.51 0.98
N VAL A 161 12.97 -8.87 0.10
CA VAL A 161 13.73 -7.64 0.44
C VAL A 161 12.76 -6.48 0.68
N LEU A 162 11.80 -6.24 -0.21
CA LEU A 162 10.81 -5.19 -0.06
C LEU A 162 9.91 -5.39 1.18
N GLU A 163 9.55 -6.63 1.52
CA GLU A 163 8.82 -6.97 2.75
C GLU A 163 9.71 -6.73 3.99
N ALA A 164 11.00 -7.06 3.95
CA ALA A 164 11.91 -6.80 5.06
C ALA A 164 12.05 -5.31 5.40
N PHE A 165 12.20 -4.45 4.39
CA PHE A 165 12.39 -3.00 4.56
C PHE A 165 11.08 -2.20 4.69
N GLY A 166 9.97 -2.72 4.17
CA GLY A 166 8.71 -1.99 4.04
C GLY A 166 7.53 -2.55 4.82
N ASN A 167 7.63 -3.77 5.36
CA ASN A 167 6.59 -4.35 6.22
C ASN A 167 7.00 -4.33 7.69
N ALA A 168 5.99 -4.31 8.57
CA ALA A 168 6.14 -4.38 10.02
C ALA A 168 4.93 -5.07 10.66
N ARG A 169 5.10 -5.52 11.92
CA ARG A 169 3.98 -6.00 12.74
C ARG A 169 3.17 -4.84 13.29
N THR A 170 1.86 -4.92 13.10
CA THR A 170 0.83 -4.08 13.74
C THR A 170 -0.07 -4.94 14.62
N LEU A 171 -0.96 -4.32 15.40
CA LEU A 171 -1.93 -5.03 16.25
C LEU A 171 -2.89 -5.97 15.47
N ARG A 172 -3.03 -5.80 14.15
CA ARG A 172 -3.96 -6.57 13.30
C ARG A 172 -3.28 -7.54 12.33
N ASN A 173 -2.00 -7.34 12.03
CA ASN A 173 -1.27 -8.17 11.06
C ASN A 173 0.22 -8.23 11.42
N ASP A 174 0.80 -9.42 11.34
CA ASP A 174 2.20 -9.67 11.74
C ASP A 174 3.18 -9.25 10.65
N ASN A 175 2.74 -9.24 9.39
CA ASN A 175 3.50 -8.82 8.21
C ASN A 175 2.64 -7.81 7.42
N SER A 176 2.58 -6.57 7.90
CA SER A 176 1.72 -5.50 7.35
C SER A 176 2.55 -4.53 6.51
N SER A 177 2.28 -4.41 5.22
CA SER A 177 2.96 -3.44 4.35
C SER A 177 2.66 -2.00 4.77
N ARG A 178 3.72 -1.22 5.01
CA ARG A 178 3.68 0.19 5.44
C ARG A 178 4.14 1.14 4.34
N PHE A 179 4.02 0.70 3.09
CA PHE A 179 4.25 1.45 1.86
C PHE A 179 3.27 0.93 0.80
N GLY A 180 2.94 1.77 -0.18
CA GLY A 180 2.31 1.33 -1.43
C GLY A 180 3.38 0.85 -2.41
N LYS A 181 3.11 -0.24 -3.10
CA LYS A 181 4.01 -0.83 -4.10
C LYS A 181 3.31 -0.86 -5.46
N TYR A 182 3.74 0.03 -6.35
CA TYR A 182 3.40 -0.07 -7.76
C TYR A 182 4.50 -0.86 -8.46
N MET A 183 4.15 -1.90 -9.20
CA MET A 183 5.08 -2.69 -10.00
C MET A 183 4.58 -2.68 -11.43
N ASP A 184 5.27 -2.00 -12.34
CA ASP A 184 5.00 -2.16 -13.75
C ASP A 184 5.74 -3.34 -14.38
N ILE A 185 5.08 -3.96 -15.35
CA ILE A 185 5.73 -4.82 -16.35
C ILE A 185 5.60 -4.06 -17.66
N GLN A 186 6.72 -3.96 -18.36
CA GLN A 186 6.82 -3.28 -19.63
C GLN A 186 6.77 -4.34 -20.72
N PHE A 187 5.96 -4.12 -21.74
CA PHE A 187 5.83 -5.01 -22.90
C PHE A 187 6.17 -4.23 -24.16
N ASP A 188 6.71 -4.92 -25.16
CA ASP A 188 6.84 -4.39 -26.52
C ASP A 188 5.52 -4.48 -27.29
N PHE A 189 5.54 -3.98 -28.54
CA PHE A 189 4.40 -4.00 -29.44
C PHE A 189 4.00 -5.41 -29.92
N GLN A 190 4.78 -6.45 -29.59
CA GLN A 190 4.48 -7.86 -29.89
C GLN A 190 3.87 -8.57 -28.67
N GLY A 191 3.68 -7.87 -27.54
CA GLY A 191 3.21 -8.46 -26.29
C GLY A 191 4.29 -9.25 -25.54
N ILE A 192 5.56 -9.14 -25.95
CA ILE A 192 6.68 -9.75 -25.23
C ILE A 192 7.06 -8.81 -24.09
N PRO A 193 7.12 -9.26 -22.82
CA PRO A 193 7.62 -8.42 -21.75
C PRO A 193 9.08 -8.05 -22.05
N VAL A 194 9.51 -6.83 -21.70
CA VAL A 194 10.87 -6.31 -21.93
C VAL A 194 11.58 -5.83 -20.67
N GLY A 195 10.83 -5.66 -19.57
CA GLY A 195 11.35 -5.24 -18.28
C GLY A 195 10.22 -4.97 -17.29
N GLY A 196 10.54 -4.27 -16.20
CA GLY A 196 9.56 -3.81 -15.23
C GLY A 196 10.19 -2.90 -14.19
N HIS A 197 9.39 -1.99 -13.64
CA HIS A 197 9.83 -1.00 -12.67
C HIS A 197 9.00 -1.07 -11.39
N ILE A 198 9.66 -1.12 -10.23
CA ILE A 198 9.00 -1.04 -8.93
C ILE A 198 9.08 0.41 -8.43
N ILE A 199 7.93 1.08 -8.29
CA ILE A 199 7.83 2.37 -7.63
C ILE A 199 7.25 2.14 -6.23
N SER A 200 8.06 2.39 -5.20
CA SER A 200 7.59 2.49 -3.83
C SER A 200 6.98 3.88 -3.59
N TYR A 201 5.83 3.89 -2.93
CA TYR A 201 5.08 5.09 -2.61
C TYR A 201 4.77 5.12 -1.12
N LEU A 202 4.82 6.32 -0.51
CA LEU A 202 4.17 6.58 0.78
C LEU A 202 4.63 5.63 1.92
N ILE A 203 5.94 5.42 2.05
CA ILE A 203 6.54 4.66 3.17
C ILE A 203 6.35 5.38 4.51
N GLU A 204 5.93 4.64 5.54
CA GLU A 204 5.68 5.14 6.90
C GLU A 204 6.99 5.46 7.64
N LYS A 205 7.69 6.53 7.22
CA LYS A 205 9.00 6.94 7.78
C LYS A 205 9.00 7.06 9.31
N SER A 206 7.90 7.52 9.90
CA SER A 206 7.77 7.69 11.36
C SER A 206 7.92 6.38 12.14
N ARG A 207 7.62 5.23 11.55
CA ARG A 207 7.81 3.91 12.18
C ARG A 207 9.27 3.62 12.53
N VAL A 208 10.22 4.19 11.79
CA VAL A 208 11.65 4.03 12.06
C VAL A 208 12.01 4.55 13.45
N VAL A 209 11.45 5.70 13.84
CA VAL A 209 11.81 6.42 15.07
C VAL A 209 10.85 6.18 16.23
N TYR A 210 9.58 5.81 15.95
CA TYR A 210 8.53 5.62 16.95
C TYR A 210 7.61 4.45 16.59
N GLN A 211 7.17 3.65 17.57
CA GLN A 211 6.14 2.63 17.38
C GLN A 211 5.08 2.67 18.49
N ASN A 212 3.85 2.30 18.15
CA ASN A 212 2.80 2.10 19.15
C ASN A 212 3.07 0.84 19.99
N GLN A 213 2.56 0.82 21.23
CA GLN A 213 2.66 -0.35 22.11
C GLN A 213 2.03 -1.59 21.46
N GLY A 214 2.78 -2.70 21.42
CA GLY A 214 2.39 -3.95 20.76
C GLY A 214 2.79 -4.06 19.29
N GLU A 215 3.31 -2.99 18.69
CA GLU A 215 3.81 -3.00 17.30
C GLU A 215 5.34 -3.18 17.25
N ARG A 216 5.86 -3.52 16.05
CA ARG A 216 7.30 -3.53 15.76
C ARG A 216 7.70 -2.42 14.79
N ASN A 217 9.00 -2.17 14.74
CA ASN A 217 9.65 -1.47 13.64
C ASN A 217 9.70 -2.41 12.40
N PHE A 218 10.31 -1.96 11.29
CA PHE A 218 10.48 -2.77 10.08
C PHE A 218 11.25 -4.07 10.34
N HIS A 219 10.90 -5.15 9.63
CA HIS A 219 11.43 -6.48 9.91
C HIS A 219 12.96 -6.58 9.76
N ILE A 220 13.55 -5.86 8.80
CA ILE A 220 14.98 -5.90 8.48
C ILE A 220 15.89 -5.69 9.69
N PHE A 221 15.53 -4.81 10.62
CA PHE A 221 16.33 -4.56 11.83
C PHE A 221 16.43 -5.82 12.71
N TYR A 222 15.30 -6.47 12.99
CA TYR A 222 15.25 -7.66 13.83
C TYR A 222 15.84 -8.89 13.12
N GLN A 223 15.63 -9.00 11.80
CA GLN A 223 16.23 -10.03 10.95
C GLN A 223 17.76 -9.93 10.96
N LEU A 224 18.32 -8.72 10.83
CA LEU A 224 19.77 -8.48 10.91
C LEU A 224 20.33 -8.89 12.28
N LEU A 225 19.72 -8.45 13.39
CA LEU A 225 20.21 -8.79 14.74
C LEU A 225 20.09 -10.30 15.08
N ALA A 226 18.98 -10.94 14.66
CA ALA A 226 18.72 -12.36 14.96
C ALA A 226 19.45 -13.34 14.02
N GLY A 227 19.62 -12.96 12.75
CA GLY A 227 20.13 -13.82 11.68
C GLY A 227 21.55 -13.48 11.21
N GLY A 228 22.01 -12.25 11.39
CA GLY A 228 23.34 -11.80 10.95
C GLY A 228 24.49 -12.57 11.61
N GLU A 229 25.58 -12.73 10.86
CA GLU A 229 26.82 -13.38 11.30
C GLU A 229 27.54 -12.53 12.35
N GLU A 230 28.28 -13.16 13.26
CA GLU A 230 28.91 -12.47 14.39
C GLU A 230 29.98 -11.47 13.95
N GLU A 231 30.78 -11.82 12.93
CA GLU A 231 31.77 -10.92 12.33
C GLU A 231 31.10 -9.69 11.69
N ARG A 232 29.98 -9.89 10.97
CA ARG A 232 29.19 -8.80 10.38
C ARG A 232 28.60 -7.89 11.44
N LEU A 233 28.01 -8.44 12.51
CA LEU A 233 27.48 -7.64 13.62
C LEU A 233 28.59 -6.87 14.35
N ALA A 234 29.74 -7.49 14.61
CA ALA A 234 30.90 -6.83 15.22
C ALA A 234 31.46 -5.69 14.34
N PHE A 235 31.50 -5.87 13.00
CA PHE A 235 31.91 -4.81 12.07
C PHE A 235 30.98 -3.60 12.10
N LEU A 236 29.66 -3.86 12.23
CA LEU A 236 28.58 -2.88 12.34
C LEU A 236 28.44 -2.26 13.74
N GLY A 237 29.15 -2.79 14.75
CA GLY A 237 29.03 -2.38 16.15
C GLY A 237 27.70 -2.77 16.78
N LEU A 238 27.03 -3.81 16.28
CA LEU A 238 25.69 -4.21 16.72
C LEU A 238 25.72 -5.39 17.69
N GLU A 239 24.88 -5.32 18.72
CA GLU A 239 24.59 -6.40 19.65
C GLU A 239 23.26 -7.08 19.33
N ARG A 240 23.13 -8.38 19.62
CA ARG A 240 21.96 -9.16 19.20
C ARG A 240 20.65 -8.84 19.95
N ASP A 241 20.70 -8.13 21.08
CA ASP A 241 19.49 -7.83 21.86
C ASP A 241 18.80 -6.55 21.34
N PRO A 242 17.57 -6.63 20.77
CA PRO A 242 16.84 -5.46 20.31
C PRO A 242 16.49 -4.46 21.42
N GLN A 243 16.54 -4.86 22.71
CA GLN A 243 16.24 -3.95 23.82
C GLN A 243 17.28 -2.84 23.99
N LEU A 244 18.51 -3.05 23.51
CA LEU A 244 19.61 -2.08 23.54
C LEU A 244 19.41 -0.91 22.56
N TYR A 245 18.43 -0.99 21.66
CA TYR A 245 18.15 0.03 20.66
C TYR A 245 16.81 0.71 20.93
N LYS A 246 16.84 2.02 21.23
CA LYS A 246 15.63 2.82 21.51
C LYS A 246 14.60 2.74 20.38
N TYR A 247 15.04 2.65 19.13
CA TYR A 247 14.17 2.52 17.96
C TYR A 247 13.54 1.12 17.76
N LEU A 248 13.93 0.10 18.55
CA LEU A 248 13.34 -1.23 18.52
C LEU A 248 12.57 -1.60 19.81
N SER A 249 12.84 -0.91 20.92
CA SER A 249 12.28 -1.20 22.25
C SER A 249 10.99 -0.44 22.58
N GLN A 250 10.68 0.67 21.90
CA GLN A 250 9.50 1.52 22.17
C GLN A 250 8.15 0.80 22.05
N GLY A 251 7.99 -0.12 21.08
CA GLY A 251 6.77 -0.92 20.96
C GLY A 251 6.59 -1.99 22.04
N HIS A 252 7.60 -2.22 22.90
CA HIS A 252 7.66 -3.29 23.89
C HIS A 252 7.42 -4.72 23.33
N CYS A 253 7.76 -4.95 22.06
CA CYS A 253 7.47 -6.17 21.32
C CYS A 253 8.70 -6.68 20.55
N ALA A 254 9.72 -7.21 21.24
CA ALA A 254 10.98 -7.61 20.61
C ALA A 254 11.01 -9.05 20.04
N LYS A 255 10.20 -9.98 20.59
CA LYS A 255 10.18 -11.41 20.21
C LYS A 255 8.75 -11.93 20.18
N GLU A 256 8.42 -12.74 19.18
CA GLU A 256 7.08 -13.27 18.93
C GLU A 256 7.17 -14.71 18.40
N SER A 257 6.14 -15.52 18.63
CA SER A 257 6.14 -16.94 18.24
C SER A 257 5.77 -17.19 16.77
N SER A 258 5.09 -16.24 16.12
CA SER A 258 4.62 -16.35 14.73
C SER A 258 5.63 -15.89 13.67
N ILE A 259 6.74 -15.26 14.07
CA ILE A 259 7.77 -14.71 13.17
C ILE A 259 9.10 -15.39 13.49
N ASN A 260 9.85 -15.82 12.47
CA ASN A 260 11.17 -16.41 12.65
C ASN A 260 12.21 -15.55 11.93
N ASP A 261 12.54 -14.40 12.54
CA ASP A 261 13.46 -13.40 12.01
C ASP A 261 14.80 -13.98 11.53
N LYS A 262 15.27 -15.09 12.12
CA LYS A 262 16.51 -15.80 11.72
C LYS A 262 16.36 -16.63 10.43
N ASN A 263 15.20 -17.22 10.19
CA ASN A 263 14.92 -17.90 8.91
C ASN A 263 14.54 -16.88 7.83
N ASP A 264 13.80 -15.83 8.19
CA ASP A 264 13.44 -14.76 7.27
C ASP A 264 14.69 -14.03 6.77
N TRP A 265 15.67 -13.78 7.65
CA TRP A 265 17.00 -13.27 7.28
C TRP A 265 17.72 -14.12 6.23
N LYS A 266 17.64 -15.46 6.29
CA LYS A 266 18.22 -16.32 5.25
C LYS A 266 17.52 -16.13 3.90
N THR A 267 16.19 -16.01 3.92
CA THR A 267 15.39 -15.75 2.71
C THR A 267 15.79 -14.40 2.09
N VAL A 268 15.96 -13.36 2.90
CA VAL A 268 16.40 -12.02 2.48
C VAL A 268 17.85 -12.03 1.97
N SER A 269 18.76 -12.73 2.67
CA SER A 269 20.17 -12.87 2.26
C SER A 269 20.30 -13.56 0.90
N ASN A 270 19.58 -14.68 0.71
CA ASN A 270 19.53 -15.39 -0.57
C ASN A 270 18.91 -14.52 -1.68
N ALA A 271 17.89 -13.71 -1.35
CA ALA A 271 17.27 -12.81 -2.31
C ALA A 271 18.26 -11.76 -2.83
N PHE A 272 19.07 -11.14 -1.94
CA PHE A 272 20.12 -10.18 -2.33
C PHE A 272 21.08 -10.73 -3.38
N SER A 273 21.52 -11.99 -3.23
CA SER A 273 22.40 -12.66 -4.20
C SER A 273 21.76 -12.86 -5.59
N VAL A 274 20.43 -12.86 -5.70
CA VAL A 274 19.71 -13.03 -6.98
C VAL A 274 19.28 -11.70 -7.60
N ILE A 275 19.19 -10.63 -6.81
CA ILE A 275 19.00 -9.25 -7.31
C ILE A 275 20.33 -8.51 -7.54
N ASP A 276 21.43 -9.25 -7.66
CA ASP A 276 22.78 -8.80 -8.04
C ASP A 276 23.40 -7.73 -7.11
N PHE A 277 23.08 -7.75 -5.81
CA PHE A 277 23.83 -6.96 -4.83
C PHE A 277 25.21 -7.59 -4.58
N THR A 278 26.28 -6.79 -4.71
CA THR A 278 27.62 -7.23 -4.35
C THR A 278 27.83 -7.15 -2.84
N GLU A 279 28.82 -7.86 -2.29
CA GLU A 279 29.16 -7.73 -0.86
C GLU A 279 29.52 -6.28 -0.47
N ALA A 280 30.12 -5.50 -1.38
CA ALA A 280 30.37 -4.08 -1.14
C ALA A 280 29.08 -3.25 -1.04
N ASP A 281 28.05 -3.56 -1.84
CA ASP A 281 26.74 -2.91 -1.72
C ASP A 281 26.06 -3.30 -0.41
N LEU A 282 26.18 -4.58 -0.01
CA LEU A 282 25.65 -5.10 1.24
C LEU A 282 26.34 -4.48 2.47
N GLU A 283 27.66 -4.33 2.47
CA GLU A 283 28.41 -3.61 3.51
C GLU A 283 27.93 -2.17 3.65
N ASN A 284 27.77 -1.45 2.53
CA ASN A 284 27.24 -0.09 2.52
C ASN A 284 25.79 -0.04 3.05
N LEU A 285 24.93 -0.98 2.64
CA LEU A 285 23.52 -1.04 3.03
C LEU A 285 23.34 -1.37 4.51
N PHE A 286 24.03 -2.40 5.01
CA PHE A 286 23.98 -2.76 6.43
C PHE A 286 24.67 -1.71 7.30
N GLY A 287 25.69 -1.00 6.80
CA GLY A 287 26.26 0.18 7.46
C GLY A 287 25.24 1.30 7.68
N ILE A 288 24.36 1.56 6.70
CA ILE A 288 23.25 2.52 6.84
C ILE A 288 22.23 2.02 7.88
N ILE A 289 21.81 0.75 7.81
CA ILE A 289 20.83 0.16 8.75
C ILE A 289 21.35 0.21 10.19
N ALA A 290 22.61 -0.17 10.41
CA ALA A 290 23.25 -0.07 11.73
C ALA A 290 23.34 1.39 12.22
N SER A 291 23.68 2.32 11.33
CA SER A 291 23.72 3.75 11.66
C SER A 291 22.37 4.31 12.09
N VAL A 292 21.26 3.82 11.53
CA VAL A 292 19.90 4.19 11.96
C VAL A 292 19.60 3.70 13.39
N LEU A 293 20.10 2.52 13.78
CA LEU A 293 19.96 2.02 15.15
C LEU A 293 20.79 2.84 16.14
N HIS A 294 22.06 3.12 15.82
CA HIS A 294 22.96 3.95 16.62
C HIS A 294 22.43 5.40 16.77
N LEU A 295 21.87 5.99 15.71
CA LEU A 295 21.23 7.31 15.76
C LEU A 295 20.11 7.38 16.81
N GLY A 296 19.36 6.30 17.01
CA GLY A 296 18.29 6.23 18.01
C GLY A 296 18.78 6.24 19.46
N ASN A 297 20.04 5.89 19.69
CA ASN A 297 20.65 5.83 21.02
C ASN A 297 21.36 7.13 21.43
N ILE A 298 21.46 8.14 20.55
CA ILE A 298 22.03 9.44 20.87
C ILE A 298 21.19 10.16 21.93
N GLY A 299 21.82 10.49 23.06
CA GLY A 299 21.31 11.42 24.06
C GLY A 299 21.72 12.86 23.74
N PHE A 300 20.81 13.81 24.00
CA PHE A 300 21.08 15.24 23.94
C PHE A 300 20.90 15.85 25.33
N GLU A 301 21.81 16.71 25.73
CA GLU A 301 21.78 17.48 26.98
C GLU A 301 21.88 18.98 26.69
N GLU A 302 21.42 19.81 27.63
CA GLU A 302 21.51 21.27 27.56
C GLU A 302 22.83 21.71 28.20
N ASP A 303 23.62 22.54 27.49
CA ASP A 303 24.84 23.13 28.03
C ASP A 303 24.58 24.42 28.83
N ASP A 304 25.63 24.96 29.46
CA ASP A 304 25.58 26.19 30.25
C ASP A 304 25.11 27.44 29.47
N GLN A 305 24.97 27.35 28.14
CA GLN A 305 24.53 28.42 27.23
C GLN A 305 23.11 28.19 26.69
N GLY A 306 22.43 27.11 27.10
CA GLY A 306 21.11 26.72 26.61
C GLY A 306 21.14 26.08 25.22
N CYS A 307 22.31 25.62 24.77
CA CYS A 307 22.48 24.94 23.48
C CYS A 307 22.46 23.42 23.65
N ALA A 308 22.03 22.70 22.61
CA ALA A 308 21.99 21.24 22.63
C ALA A 308 23.38 20.65 22.36
N THR A 309 23.84 19.78 23.26
CA THR A 309 25.10 19.05 23.16
C THR A 309 24.88 17.53 23.26
N ILE A 310 25.88 16.76 22.84
CA ILE A 310 25.86 15.29 22.88
C ILE A 310 27.05 14.85 23.76
N PRO A 311 26.83 14.41 25.01
CA PRO A 311 27.91 14.10 25.94
C PRO A 311 28.63 12.79 25.58
N ASP A 312 27.88 11.77 25.17
CA ASP A 312 28.46 10.50 24.71
C ASP A 312 28.64 10.49 23.18
N THR A 313 29.91 10.43 22.76
CA THR A 313 30.30 10.37 21.36
C THR A 313 30.54 8.94 20.85
N HIS A 314 30.23 7.90 21.64
CA HIS A 314 30.35 6.50 21.22
C HIS A 314 29.53 6.21 19.95
N GLU A 315 28.23 6.50 19.99
CA GLU A 315 27.31 6.31 18.86
C GLU A 315 27.75 7.13 17.63
N ILE A 316 28.17 8.38 17.85
CA ILE A 316 28.67 9.29 16.80
C ILE A 316 29.89 8.68 16.08
N LYS A 317 30.81 8.02 16.79
CA LYS A 317 31.99 7.36 16.19
C LYS A 317 31.58 6.17 15.31
N TRP A 318 30.60 5.37 15.75
CA TRP A 318 30.06 4.28 14.94
C TRP A 318 29.36 4.79 13.68
N ILE A 319 28.45 5.74 13.81
CA ILE A 319 27.74 6.35 12.67
C ILE A 319 28.74 6.97 11.69
N ALA A 320 29.72 7.72 12.18
CA ALA A 320 30.74 8.35 11.34
C ALA A 320 31.61 7.32 10.59
N LYS A 321 31.99 6.21 11.25
CA LYS A 321 32.71 5.08 10.62
C LYS A 321 31.86 4.45 9.51
N LEU A 322 30.62 4.08 9.82
CA LEU A 322 29.75 3.29 8.94
C LEU A 322 29.20 4.09 7.75
N LEU A 323 28.88 5.37 7.96
CA LEU A 323 28.51 6.28 6.89
C LEU A 323 29.74 6.91 6.21
N GLY A 324 30.95 6.64 6.69
CA GLY A 324 32.19 7.20 6.13
C GLY A 324 32.21 8.73 6.08
N VAL A 325 31.68 9.39 7.11
CA VAL A 325 31.67 10.85 7.28
C VAL A 325 32.64 11.25 8.40
N HIS A 326 32.98 12.54 8.50
CA HIS A 326 33.85 13.02 9.56
C HIS A 326 33.06 13.21 10.88
N PRO A 327 33.52 12.70 12.04
CA PRO A 327 32.73 12.74 13.28
C PRO A 327 32.39 14.16 13.75
N ALA A 328 33.30 15.12 13.57
CA ALA A 328 33.07 16.51 13.98
C ALA A 328 31.99 17.18 13.12
N ASP A 329 32.03 17.00 11.80
CA ASP A 329 31.03 17.51 10.86
C ASP A 329 29.63 16.96 11.21
N LEU A 330 29.53 15.67 11.56
CA LEU A 330 28.27 15.03 11.98
C LEU A 330 27.75 15.58 13.31
N LEU A 331 28.65 15.74 14.31
CA LEU A 331 28.31 16.32 15.61
C LEU A 331 27.80 17.77 15.47
N GLU A 332 28.48 18.59 14.67
CA GLU A 332 28.08 19.96 14.36
C GLU A 332 26.72 19.98 13.63
N ALA A 333 26.50 19.07 12.67
CA ALA A 333 25.24 19.02 11.91
C ALA A 333 24.02 18.53 12.71
N LEU A 334 24.22 17.74 13.77
CA LEU A 334 23.16 17.35 14.71
C LEU A 334 22.80 18.45 15.71
N THR A 335 23.71 19.39 15.97
CA THR A 335 23.56 20.44 16.99
C THR A 335 23.31 21.84 16.40
N HIS A 336 23.72 22.10 15.15
CA HIS A 336 23.70 23.44 14.52
C HIS A 336 22.98 23.46 13.15
N ARG A 337 22.22 24.52 12.88
CA ARG A 337 21.42 24.71 11.65
C ARG A 337 21.93 25.83 10.74
N LYS A 338 22.13 25.53 9.46
CA LYS A 338 22.45 26.48 8.37
C LYS A 338 21.20 26.90 7.56
N ILE A 339 21.14 28.13 7.03
CA ILE A 339 19.97 28.70 6.31
C ILE A 339 20.41 29.60 5.11
N GLU A 340 19.92 29.31 3.89
CA GLU A 340 20.04 30.12 2.64
C GLU A 340 18.82 29.87 1.71
N ALA A 341 18.59 30.65 0.63
CA ALA A 341 17.30 30.71 -0.10
C ALA A 341 17.29 30.50 -1.65
N LYS A 342 16.24 29.80 -2.17
CA LYS A 342 15.72 29.60 -3.58
C LYS A 342 16.69 29.00 -4.66
N THR A 343 16.29 28.30 -5.77
CA THR A 343 14.99 28.01 -6.46
C THR A 343 14.98 26.61 -7.17
N GLU A 344 14.10 26.31 -8.17
CA GLU A 344 13.95 25.00 -8.89
C GLU A 344 13.27 25.11 -10.29
N GLU A 345 13.44 24.10 -11.19
CA GLU A 345 12.45 23.55 -12.18
C GLU A 345 12.87 22.17 -12.81
N ASP A 346 11.99 21.44 -13.53
CA ASP A 346 12.01 19.94 -13.72
C ASP A 346 11.41 19.40 -15.09
N PHE A 347 11.49 18.09 -15.44
CA PHE A 347 11.08 17.48 -16.77
C PHE A 347 10.42 16.04 -16.79
N THR A 348 10.12 15.42 -17.98
CA THR A 348 8.93 14.51 -18.27
C THR A 348 9.15 12.99 -18.69
N ARG A 349 8.09 12.25 -19.14
CA ARG A 349 7.82 10.76 -18.99
C ARG A 349 7.54 9.86 -20.26
N LYS A 350 7.34 8.52 -20.06
CA LYS A 350 6.96 7.41 -21.03
C LYS A 350 5.84 6.44 -20.49
N THR A 351 5.46 5.36 -21.22
CA THR A 351 4.28 4.44 -21.01
C THR A 351 4.58 3.01 -20.49
N VAL A 352 3.64 2.35 -19.75
CA VAL A 352 3.82 1.06 -18.98
C VAL A 352 2.49 0.33 -18.60
N ILE A 353 2.48 -0.98 -18.26
CA ILE A 353 1.37 -1.68 -17.51
C ILE A 353 1.67 -1.73 -16.01
N GLY A 354 0.74 -1.32 -15.14
CA GLY A 354 0.97 -1.26 -13.69
C GLY A 354 0.16 -2.25 -12.82
N LEU A 355 0.81 -2.93 -11.87
CA LEU A 355 0.14 -3.54 -10.71
C LEU A 355 0.23 -2.58 -9.53
N LEU A 356 -0.89 -2.23 -8.89
CA LEU A 356 -0.89 -1.39 -7.68
C LEU A 356 -1.37 -2.18 -6.46
N ASP A 357 -0.44 -2.47 -5.54
CA ASP A 357 -0.71 -2.98 -4.20
C ASP A 357 -0.57 -1.82 -3.20
N ILE A 358 -1.68 -1.43 -2.56
CA ILE A 358 -1.75 -0.35 -1.58
C ILE A 358 -2.23 -0.88 -0.23
N TYR A 359 -1.69 -0.32 0.85
CA TYR A 359 -2.16 -0.62 2.21
C TYR A 359 -3.68 -0.43 2.32
N GLY A 360 -4.31 -1.29 3.14
CA GLY A 360 -5.76 -1.24 3.33
C GLY A 360 -6.18 -0.03 4.16
N PHE A 361 -7.49 0.22 4.20
CA PHE A 361 -8.08 1.11 5.19
C PHE A 361 -7.79 0.58 6.61
N GLU A 362 -7.42 1.45 7.55
CA GLU A 362 -7.02 1.09 8.91
C GLU A 362 -7.87 1.81 9.96
N VAL A 363 -8.44 1.05 10.89
CA VAL A 363 -9.17 1.57 12.06
C VAL A 363 -8.67 0.83 13.30
N PHE A 364 -7.81 1.45 14.07
CA PHE A 364 -7.31 0.91 15.34
C PHE A 364 -8.02 1.61 16.53
N ASP A 365 -7.82 1.09 17.74
CA ASP A 365 -8.33 1.72 18.97
C ASP A 365 -7.70 3.11 19.21
N LYS A 366 -6.49 3.33 18.67
CA LYS A 366 -5.78 4.61 18.62
C LYS A 366 -5.24 4.83 17.21
N ASN A 367 -5.78 5.82 16.51
CA ASN A 367 -5.33 6.17 15.15
C ASN A 367 -4.45 7.41 15.21
N GLY A 368 -3.24 7.33 14.64
CA GLY A 368 -2.30 8.44 14.55
C GLY A 368 -2.35 9.17 13.21
N PHE A 369 -1.33 10.00 12.97
CA PHE A 369 -1.08 10.67 11.69
C PHE A 369 -0.88 9.66 10.55
N GLU A 370 -0.28 8.51 10.87
CA GLU A 370 -0.05 7.40 9.94
C GLU A 370 -1.36 6.81 9.39
N GLN A 371 -2.31 6.47 10.27
CA GLN A 371 -3.64 5.99 9.87
C GLN A 371 -4.41 7.08 9.12
N PHE A 372 -4.27 8.36 9.49
CA PHE A 372 -4.90 9.47 8.78
C PHE A 372 -4.42 9.56 7.33
N CYS A 373 -3.11 9.49 7.10
CA CYS A 373 -2.51 9.41 5.77
C CYS A 373 -3.00 8.17 4.99
N ILE A 374 -2.95 6.98 5.60
CA ILE A 374 -3.39 5.71 5.01
C ILE A 374 -4.85 5.75 4.56
N ASN A 375 -5.72 6.28 5.40
CA ASN A 375 -7.16 6.37 5.14
C ASN A 375 -7.47 7.43 4.08
N TYR A 376 -6.76 8.57 4.08
CA TYR A 376 -6.85 9.58 3.02
C TYR A 376 -6.45 9.02 1.64
N CYS A 377 -5.38 8.22 1.56
CA CYS A 377 -4.98 7.54 0.32
C CYS A 377 -6.07 6.58 -0.18
N ASN A 378 -6.65 5.77 0.72
CA ASN A 378 -7.78 4.90 0.39
C ASN A 378 -9.02 5.69 -0.06
N GLU A 379 -9.32 6.83 0.57
CA GLU A 379 -10.40 7.75 0.19
C GLU A 379 -10.26 8.23 -1.27
N LYS A 380 -9.06 8.68 -1.64
CA LYS A 380 -8.74 9.17 -2.98
C LYS A 380 -8.79 8.08 -4.05
N LEU A 381 -8.32 6.87 -3.73
CA LEU A 381 -8.41 5.72 -4.64
C LEU A 381 -9.85 5.22 -4.80
N GLN A 382 -10.66 5.30 -3.74
CA GLN A 382 -12.10 5.02 -3.83
C GLN A 382 -12.84 6.11 -4.63
N GLN A 383 -12.47 7.39 -4.50
CA GLN A 383 -13.00 8.46 -5.35
C GLN A 383 -12.68 8.22 -6.82
N LEU A 384 -11.43 7.83 -7.14
CA LEU A 384 -11.04 7.47 -8.51
C LEU A 384 -11.86 6.28 -9.04
N LEU A 385 -12.08 5.23 -8.22
CA LEU A 385 -12.97 4.13 -8.58
C LEU A 385 -14.37 4.64 -8.90
N ILE A 386 -15.02 5.34 -7.96
CA ILE A 386 -16.40 5.82 -8.08
C ILE A 386 -16.57 6.70 -9.33
N GLU A 387 -15.59 7.54 -9.62
CA GLU A 387 -15.56 8.39 -10.81
C GLU A 387 -15.42 7.58 -12.11
N ARG A 388 -14.57 6.54 -12.13
CA ARG A 388 -14.31 5.71 -13.31
C ARG A 388 -15.32 4.58 -13.56
N THR A 389 -15.95 4.03 -12.52
CA THR A 389 -16.90 2.92 -12.65
C THR A 389 -18.36 3.36 -12.55
N LEU A 390 -18.70 4.26 -11.62
CA LEU A 390 -20.10 4.63 -11.39
C LEU A 390 -20.48 5.90 -12.14
N LYS A 391 -19.65 6.95 -12.11
CA LYS A 391 -19.96 8.24 -12.74
C LYS A 391 -19.77 8.21 -14.25
N ALA A 392 -18.66 7.64 -14.72
CA ALA A 392 -18.37 7.53 -16.16
C ALA A 392 -19.39 6.65 -16.89
N GLU A 393 -19.74 5.47 -16.36
CA GLU A 393 -20.71 4.58 -17.03
C GLU A 393 -22.11 5.20 -17.09
N GLN A 394 -22.56 5.88 -16.03
CA GLN A 394 -23.86 6.58 -16.06
C GLN A 394 -23.91 7.74 -17.05
N ALA A 395 -22.82 8.53 -17.15
CA ALA A 395 -22.72 9.60 -18.14
C ALA A 395 -22.62 9.05 -19.58
N GLU A 396 -22.01 7.88 -19.77
CA GLU A 396 -21.93 7.21 -21.07
C GLU A 396 -23.29 6.69 -21.52
N TYR A 397 -24.10 6.08 -20.63
CA TYR A 397 -25.49 5.69 -20.98
C TYR A 397 -26.36 6.89 -21.33
N GLU A 398 -26.26 7.99 -20.59
CA GLU A 398 -26.99 9.24 -20.87
C GLU A 398 -26.57 9.85 -22.23
N MET A 399 -25.27 9.78 -22.57
CA MET A 399 -24.73 10.26 -23.84
C MET A 399 -25.12 9.39 -25.05
N GLU A 400 -25.15 8.07 -24.89
CA GLU A 400 -25.59 7.11 -25.92
C GLU A 400 -27.13 7.03 -26.04
N GLY A 401 -27.88 7.80 -25.24
CA GLY A 401 -29.35 7.83 -25.26
C GLY A 401 -30.01 6.55 -24.74
N ILE A 402 -29.31 5.79 -23.90
CA ILE A 402 -29.80 4.54 -23.30
C ILE A 402 -30.62 4.87 -22.05
N GLU A 403 -31.85 4.34 -21.96
CA GLU A 403 -32.70 4.53 -20.77
C GLU A 403 -32.01 4.00 -19.51
N TRP A 404 -31.81 4.88 -18.53
CA TRP A 404 -31.05 4.60 -17.32
C TRP A 404 -31.72 5.21 -16.08
N GLU A 405 -31.80 4.43 -14.99
CA GLU A 405 -32.22 4.94 -13.67
C GLU A 405 -30.97 5.34 -12.85
N PRO A 406 -30.76 6.63 -12.51
CA PRO A 406 -29.57 7.07 -11.79
C PRO A 406 -29.38 6.40 -10.44
N ILE A 407 -28.33 5.58 -10.32
CA ILE A 407 -28.01 4.85 -9.10
C ILE A 407 -27.36 5.82 -8.12
N LYS A 408 -28.06 6.09 -7.02
CA LYS A 408 -27.56 6.91 -5.91
C LYS A 408 -26.37 6.21 -5.24
N TYR A 409 -25.22 6.87 -5.25
CA TYR A 409 -24.01 6.46 -4.55
C TYR A 409 -23.51 7.58 -3.62
N PHE A 410 -22.71 7.23 -2.62
CA PHE A 410 -22.05 8.23 -1.77
C PHE A 410 -20.82 8.79 -2.50
N ASN A 411 -20.85 10.08 -2.85
CA ASN A 411 -19.72 10.75 -3.48
C ASN A 411 -18.71 11.20 -2.40
N ASN A 412 -17.65 10.43 -2.22
CA ASN A 412 -16.69 10.65 -1.13
C ASN A 412 -15.69 11.79 -1.41
N LYS A 413 -15.76 12.46 -2.56
CA LYS A 413 -15.05 13.72 -2.86
C LYS A 413 -15.16 14.76 -1.73
N ILE A 414 -16.30 14.85 -1.05
CA ILE A 414 -16.49 15.78 0.09
C ILE A 414 -15.50 15.51 1.24
N ILE A 415 -15.08 14.25 1.45
CA ILE A 415 -14.07 13.88 2.45
C ILE A 415 -12.66 14.15 1.91
N CYS A 416 -12.41 13.86 0.62
CA CYS A 416 -11.15 14.22 -0.04
C CYS A 416 -10.88 15.73 0.06
N ASP A 417 -11.87 16.57 -0.28
CA ASP A 417 -11.76 18.02 -0.24
C ASP A 417 -11.54 18.52 1.21
N LEU A 418 -12.25 17.98 2.21
CA LEU A 418 -12.01 18.26 3.63
C LEU A 418 -10.55 18.01 4.06
N VAL A 419 -9.89 17.00 3.50
CA VAL A 419 -8.48 16.69 3.82
C VAL A 419 -7.51 17.54 3.01
N GLU A 420 -7.75 17.70 1.71
CA GLU A 420 -6.76 18.17 0.74
C GLU A 420 -6.95 19.62 0.24
N GLU A 421 -8.11 20.26 0.47
CA GLU A 421 -8.40 21.58 -0.10
C GLU A 421 -7.32 22.60 0.27
N ARG A 422 -6.84 23.34 -0.72
CA ARG A 422 -5.79 24.35 -0.54
C ARG A 422 -6.28 25.45 0.42
N HIS A 423 -5.49 25.78 1.45
CA HIS A 423 -5.78 26.78 2.49
C HIS A 423 -6.92 26.45 3.49
N LYS A 424 -7.72 25.40 3.25
CA LYS A 424 -8.85 25.01 4.12
C LYS A 424 -8.82 23.56 4.62
N GLY A 425 -8.23 22.65 3.87
CA GLY A 425 -8.19 21.23 4.20
C GLY A 425 -7.26 20.93 5.37
N ILE A 426 -7.51 19.82 6.07
CA ILE A 426 -6.79 19.40 7.29
C ILE A 426 -5.26 19.44 7.10
N ILE A 427 -4.74 18.96 5.96
CA ILE A 427 -3.29 19.00 5.67
C ILE A 427 -2.77 20.45 5.61
N SER A 428 -3.51 21.35 4.94
CA SER A 428 -3.13 22.76 4.85
C SER A 428 -3.17 23.46 6.22
N ILE A 429 -4.08 23.07 7.11
CA ILE A 429 -4.16 23.62 8.47
C ILE A 429 -3.00 23.13 9.33
N LEU A 430 -2.64 21.85 9.21
CA LEU A 430 -1.50 21.24 9.90
C LEU A 430 -0.18 21.88 9.46
N ASP A 431 0.00 22.09 8.16
CA ASP A 431 1.18 22.74 7.58
C ASP A 431 1.31 24.21 8.03
N GLU A 432 0.20 24.96 8.13
CA GLU A 432 0.21 26.31 8.70
C GLU A 432 0.66 26.32 10.17
N GLU A 433 0.26 25.34 10.99
CA GLU A 433 0.69 25.26 12.39
C GLU A 433 2.16 24.84 12.54
N CYS A 434 2.66 23.95 11.67
CA CYS A 434 4.09 23.60 11.59
C CYS A 434 5.01 24.77 11.16
N ILE A 435 4.44 25.92 10.76
CA ILE A 435 5.14 27.12 10.28
C ILE A 435 4.85 28.35 11.17
N ARG A 436 3.87 28.29 12.07
CA ARG A 436 3.44 29.40 12.94
C ARG A 436 4.58 29.89 13.84
N PRO A 437 4.82 31.21 13.98
CA PRO A 437 5.71 31.75 15.00
C PRO A 437 5.07 31.62 16.39
N GLY A 438 5.77 30.95 17.31
CA GLY A 438 5.32 30.70 18.70
C GLY A 438 5.31 29.19 19.04
N PRO A 439 4.95 28.81 20.27
CA PRO A 439 4.86 27.42 20.70
C PRO A 439 3.60 26.75 20.11
N ALA A 440 3.72 26.25 18.88
CA ALA A 440 2.68 25.41 18.27
C ALA A 440 2.56 24.07 19.03
N THR A 441 1.33 23.61 19.27
CA THR A 441 1.06 22.36 19.98
C THR A 441 -0.04 21.55 19.27
N ASP A 442 -0.09 20.24 19.50
CA ASP A 442 -1.16 19.40 18.93
C ASP A 442 -2.57 19.81 19.40
N LEU A 443 -2.65 20.59 20.49
CA LEU A 443 -3.87 21.23 20.95
C LEU A 443 -4.20 22.49 20.14
N SER A 444 -3.24 23.39 19.87
CA SER A 444 -3.49 24.56 19.02
C SER A 444 -3.87 24.18 17.59
N PHE A 445 -3.33 23.06 17.09
CA PHE A 445 -3.78 22.43 15.85
C PHE A 445 -5.25 21.98 15.92
N LEU A 446 -5.65 21.24 16.96
CA LEU A 446 -7.03 20.78 17.13
C LEU A 446 -8.02 21.96 17.23
N GLU A 447 -7.68 23.00 17.97
CA GLU A 447 -8.53 24.19 18.12
C GLU A 447 -8.73 24.93 16.78
N LYS A 448 -7.69 24.98 15.95
CA LYS A 448 -7.76 25.58 14.61
C LYS A 448 -8.54 24.72 13.62
N LEU A 449 -8.56 23.39 13.79
CA LEU A 449 -9.50 22.52 13.07
C LEU A 449 -10.95 22.82 13.49
N GLU A 450 -11.22 22.95 14.79
CA GLU A 450 -12.56 23.31 15.29
C GLU A 450 -13.04 24.66 14.74
N GLU A 451 -12.15 25.64 14.61
CA GLU A 451 -12.44 26.95 14.00
C GLU A 451 -12.72 26.85 12.49
N LYS A 452 -11.80 26.25 11.71
CA LYS A 452 -11.86 26.25 10.24
C LYS A 452 -12.80 25.21 9.64
N VAL A 453 -12.86 24.00 10.21
CA VAL A 453 -13.63 22.86 9.65
C VAL A 453 -14.74 22.34 10.57
N GLY A 454 -14.92 22.92 11.76
CA GLY A 454 -15.90 22.45 12.77
C GLY A 454 -17.39 22.46 12.36
N LYS A 455 -17.75 23.03 11.21
CA LYS A 455 -19.11 22.99 10.64
C LYS A 455 -19.31 21.90 9.58
N HIS A 456 -18.26 21.16 9.24
CA HIS A 456 -18.30 20.19 8.15
C HIS A 456 -18.98 18.88 8.59
N ALA A 457 -19.93 18.37 7.80
CA ALA A 457 -20.76 17.22 8.17
C ALA A 457 -19.99 15.92 8.44
N HIS A 458 -18.77 15.79 7.90
CA HIS A 458 -17.88 14.64 8.10
C HIS A 458 -16.80 14.86 9.17
N PHE A 459 -16.85 15.94 9.95
CA PHE A 459 -15.88 16.27 10.99
C PHE A 459 -16.57 16.50 12.34
N GLU A 460 -16.13 15.80 13.38
CA GLU A 460 -16.64 15.96 14.75
C GLU A 460 -15.48 16.01 15.75
N THR A 461 -15.55 16.91 16.73
CA THR A 461 -14.67 16.89 17.92
C THR A 461 -15.51 16.82 19.18
N ARG A 462 -14.88 16.57 20.33
CA ARG A 462 -15.56 16.57 21.63
C ARG A 462 -16.30 17.89 21.94
N LYS A 463 -15.82 19.06 21.51
CA LYS A 463 -16.52 20.34 21.75
C LYS A 463 -17.82 20.42 20.92
N LEU A 464 -17.73 19.99 19.65
CA LEU A 464 -18.80 20.04 18.64
C LEU A 464 -19.83 18.92 18.82
N ALA A 465 -19.42 17.78 19.37
CA ALA A 465 -20.24 16.58 19.52
C ALA A 465 -21.47 16.79 20.40
N GLY A 466 -22.56 16.10 20.04
CA GLY A 466 -23.77 16.00 20.87
C GLY A 466 -23.56 15.19 22.16
N PRO A 467 -24.54 15.14 23.08
CA PRO A 467 -24.38 14.52 24.40
C PRO A 467 -23.92 13.04 24.39
N LYS A 468 -24.27 12.29 23.33
CA LYS A 468 -23.83 10.90 23.12
C LYS A 468 -22.40 10.79 22.56
N GLY A 469 -21.97 11.73 21.73
CA GLY A 469 -20.62 11.77 21.13
C GLY A 469 -19.53 12.25 22.11
N ARG A 470 -19.87 13.20 23.00
CA ARG A 470 -18.95 13.74 24.04
C ARG A 470 -18.31 12.71 24.97
N LYS A 471 -18.93 11.52 25.12
CA LYS A 471 -18.38 10.39 25.89
C LYS A 471 -17.50 9.44 25.06
N LYS A 472 -17.55 9.53 23.73
CA LYS A 472 -16.83 8.65 22.78
C LYS A 472 -15.63 9.33 22.10
N ILE A 473 -15.40 10.63 22.33
CA ILE A 473 -14.28 11.39 21.76
C ILE A 473 -13.51 12.05 22.91
N GLY A 474 -12.19 11.84 22.93
CA GLY A 474 -11.24 12.43 23.86
C GLY A 474 -11.05 13.93 23.68
N TRP A 475 -10.27 14.56 24.56
CA TRP A 475 -9.99 16.00 24.47
C TRP A 475 -8.93 16.37 23.43
N MET A 476 -8.05 15.42 23.06
CA MET A 476 -7.04 15.56 22.01
C MET A 476 -7.37 14.68 20.81
N GLU A 477 -8.66 14.60 20.46
CA GLU A 477 -9.16 13.71 19.41
C GLU A 477 -10.16 14.43 18.50
N PHE A 478 -10.06 14.13 17.21
CA PHE A 478 -11.07 14.47 16.21
C PHE A 478 -11.54 13.19 15.51
N ARG A 479 -12.76 13.22 15.01
CA ARG A 479 -13.39 12.13 14.27
C ARG A 479 -13.68 12.56 12.85
N LEU A 480 -13.34 11.69 11.91
CA LEU A 480 -13.77 11.79 10.52
C LEU A 480 -14.75 10.68 10.18
N LEU A 481 -15.81 11.03 9.45
CA LEU A 481 -16.71 10.09 8.83
C LEU A 481 -16.23 9.81 7.40
N HIS A 482 -15.39 8.78 7.25
CA HIS A 482 -14.88 8.29 5.96
C HIS A 482 -15.97 7.51 5.19
N TYR A 483 -15.74 7.20 3.90
CA TYR A 483 -16.57 6.22 3.18
C TYR A 483 -16.70 4.88 3.92
N ALA A 484 -15.66 4.50 4.64
CA ALA A 484 -15.57 3.26 5.40
C ALA A 484 -16.25 3.30 6.79
N GLY A 485 -16.61 4.48 7.29
CA GLY A 485 -17.18 4.66 8.63
C GLY A 485 -16.46 5.72 9.48
N GLU A 486 -16.81 5.76 10.77
CA GLU A 486 -16.23 6.69 11.74
C GLU A 486 -14.82 6.25 12.17
N VAL A 487 -13.82 7.10 11.98
CA VAL A 487 -12.46 6.91 12.51
C VAL A 487 -12.12 8.06 13.45
N THR A 488 -11.64 7.74 14.65
CA THR A 488 -11.24 8.74 15.66
C THR A 488 -9.72 8.78 15.75
N TYR A 489 -9.14 9.94 15.49
CA TYR A 489 -7.70 10.20 15.45
C TYR A 489 -7.26 11.00 16.65
N CYS A 490 -6.15 10.61 17.29
CA CYS A 490 -5.53 11.36 18.37
C CYS A 490 -4.52 12.35 17.80
N THR A 491 -4.65 13.64 18.09
CA THR A 491 -3.75 14.67 17.55
C THR A 491 -2.33 14.62 18.10
N LYS A 492 -2.09 13.86 19.20
CA LYS A 492 -0.78 13.79 19.83
C LYS A 492 0.31 13.32 18.84
N GLY A 493 1.33 14.15 18.66
CA GLY A 493 2.44 13.93 17.73
C GLY A 493 2.13 14.27 16.28
N PHE A 494 0.98 14.87 15.93
CA PHE A 494 0.68 15.26 14.54
C PHE A 494 1.67 16.32 14.04
N LEU A 495 1.98 17.35 14.85
CA LEU A 495 2.93 18.38 14.45
C LEU A 495 4.36 17.84 14.31
N GLU A 496 4.78 16.98 15.23
CA GLU A 496 6.09 16.33 15.20
C GLU A 496 6.24 15.45 13.95
N LYS A 497 5.29 14.53 13.73
CA LYS A 497 5.30 13.59 12.60
C LYS A 497 5.14 14.26 11.24
N ASN A 498 4.54 15.45 11.16
CA ASN A 498 4.41 16.21 9.92
C ASN A 498 5.68 17.01 9.56
N ASN A 499 6.52 17.34 10.55
CA ASN A 499 7.75 18.12 10.38
C ASN A 499 8.93 17.25 9.87
N ASP A 500 8.93 16.89 8.59
CA ASP A 500 10.03 16.19 7.90
C ASP A 500 11.26 17.10 7.64
N LEU A 501 11.79 17.70 8.70
CA LEU A 501 12.81 18.74 8.63
C LEU A 501 14.24 18.16 8.54
N LEU A 502 14.57 17.54 7.41
CA LEU A 502 15.96 17.24 7.10
C LEU A 502 16.72 18.53 6.75
N TYR A 503 17.40 19.11 7.73
CA TYR A 503 18.15 20.36 7.56
C TYR A 503 19.31 20.21 6.58
N ARG A 504 19.59 21.28 5.82
CA ARG A 504 20.68 21.33 4.83
C ARG A 504 22.04 20.95 5.43
N HIS A 505 22.30 21.25 6.70
CA HIS A 505 23.57 20.89 7.33
C HIS A 505 23.78 19.37 7.37
N LEU A 506 22.75 18.59 7.73
CA LEU A 506 22.80 17.13 7.69
C LEU A 506 22.97 16.62 6.25
N LYS A 507 22.29 17.23 5.26
CA LYS A 507 22.52 16.92 3.84
C LYS A 507 23.97 17.19 3.41
N GLU A 508 24.58 18.30 3.82
CA GLU A 508 25.98 18.64 3.50
C GLU A 508 26.96 17.58 4.01
N VAL A 509 26.72 17.03 5.20
CA VAL A 509 27.52 15.93 5.77
C VAL A 509 27.33 14.63 4.99
N LEU A 510 26.07 14.25 4.70
CA LEU A 510 25.76 13.02 3.97
C LEU A 510 26.26 13.08 2.50
N CYS A 511 26.25 14.25 1.85
CA CYS A 511 26.85 14.47 0.52
C CYS A 511 28.39 14.32 0.48
N LYS A 512 29.07 14.31 1.65
CA LYS A 512 30.51 14.05 1.80
C LYS A 512 30.80 12.58 2.16
N SER A 513 29.77 11.76 2.36
CA SER A 513 29.88 10.34 2.72
C SER A 513 30.76 9.56 1.74
N LYS A 514 31.56 8.62 2.26
CA LYS A 514 32.25 7.60 1.45
C LYS A 514 31.35 6.43 1.07
N ASN A 515 30.20 6.27 1.73
CA ASN A 515 29.23 5.23 1.42
C ASN A 515 28.57 5.52 0.07
N VAL A 516 28.63 4.55 -0.85
CA VAL A 516 28.21 4.76 -2.25
C VAL A 516 26.72 5.00 -2.34
N ILE A 517 25.93 4.22 -1.61
CA ILE A 517 24.46 4.33 -1.56
C ILE A 517 24.05 5.72 -1.03
N LEU A 518 24.69 6.22 0.03
CA LEU A 518 24.41 7.57 0.52
C LEU A 518 24.71 8.67 -0.51
N ARG A 519 25.74 8.51 -1.33
CA ARG A 519 26.06 9.49 -2.39
C ARG A 519 25.06 9.48 -3.55
N GLU A 520 24.34 8.39 -3.76
CA GLU A 520 23.24 8.30 -4.73
C GLU A 520 21.93 8.84 -4.12
N CYS A 521 21.67 8.56 -2.85
CA CYS A 521 20.52 9.10 -2.12
C CYS A 521 20.61 10.61 -1.80
N PHE A 522 21.82 11.16 -1.66
CA PHE A 522 22.06 12.57 -1.32
C PHE A 522 22.92 13.23 -2.39
N LEU A 523 22.27 13.66 -3.47
CA LEU A 523 22.93 14.35 -4.58
C LEU A 523 23.32 15.77 -4.20
N ARG A 524 24.52 16.21 -4.59
CA ARG A 524 24.98 17.60 -4.34
C ARG A 524 24.06 18.66 -4.96
N ALA A 525 23.35 18.34 -6.05
CA ALA A 525 22.33 19.21 -6.64
C ALA A 525 21.18 19.52 -5.66
N GLU A 526 20.87 18.65 -4.70
CA GLU A 526 19.88 18.95 -3.66
C GLU A 526 20.33 20.03 -2.66
N LEU A 527 21.63 20.32 -2.58
CA LEU A 527 22.15 21.44 -1.77
C LEU A 527 21.92 22.79 -2.45
N GLU A 528 21.74 22.78 -3.78
CA GLU A 528 21.31 23.92 -4.58
C GLU A 528 19.80 24.17 -4.43
N ASN A 529 19.02 23.11 -4.14
CA ASN A 529 17.62 23.23 -3.80
C ASN A 529 17.41 23.84 -2.40
N ARG A 530 17.18 25.15 -2.40
CA ARG A 530 17.03 25.99 -1.21
C ARG A 530 15.57 26.29 -0.87
N ARG A 531 14.61 25.45 -1.28
CA ARG A 531 13.22 25.50 -0.75
C ARG A 531 13.18 24.82 0.62
N ARG A 532 12.31 25.28 1.55
CA ARG A 532 12.02 24.50 2.78
C ARG A 532 11.41 23.16 2.31
N PRO A 533 11.89 21.99 2.78
CA PRO A 533 11.29 20.73 2.39
C PRO A 533 9.80 20.74 2.74
N PRO A 534 8.92 20.27 1.83
CA PRO A 534 7.51 20.10 2.14
C PRO A 534 7.34 19.16 3.34
N THR A 535 6.32 19.42 4.15
CA THR A 535 5.91 18.56 5.26
C THR A 535 5.54 17.14 4.79
N VAL A 536 5.47 16.16 5.70
CA VAL A 536 5.05 14.80 5.33
C VAL A 536 3.66 14.83 4.68
N GLY A 537 2.71 15.60 5.21
CA GLY A 537 1.36 15.73 4.66
C GLY A 537 1.34 16.26 3.22
N THR A 538 2.13 17.30 2.92
CA THR A 538 2.23 17.83 1.55
C THR A 538 3.03 16.89 0.63
N GLN A 539 4.12 16.26 1.08
CA GLN A 539 4.83 15.21 0.31
C GLN A 539 3.86 14.08 -0.06
N PHE A 540 3.13 13.57 0.93
CA PHE A 540 2.16 12.48 0.79
C PHE A 540 1.06 12.83 -0.22
N LYS A 541 0.48 14.04 -0.10
CA LYS A 541 -0.51 14.56 -1.03
C LYS A 541 0.03 14.62 -2.47
N ASN A 542 1.22 15.18 -2.66
CA ASN A 542 1.82 15.32 -3.99
C ASN A 542 2.13 13.96 -4.63
N SER A 543 2.75 13.04 -3.88
CA SER A 543 3.01 11.67 -4.33
C SER A 543 1.72 10.93 -4.72
N LEU A 544 0.64 11.12 -3.95
CA LEU A 544 -0.66 10.52 -4.24
C LEU A 544 -1.30 11.12 -5.50
N SER A 545 -1.24 12.43 -5.71
CA SER A 545 -1.68 13.06 -6.96
C SER A 545 -0.92 12.51 -8.18
N SER A 546 0.41 12.41 -8.07
CA SER A 546 1.26 11.85 -9.14
C SER A 546 0.95 10.38 -9.43
N LEU A 547 0.56 9.59 -8.42
CA LEU A 547 0.08 8.23 -8.60
C LEU A 547 -1.28 8.21 -9.30
N LEU A 548 -2.24 9.05 -8.88
CA LEU A 548 -3.56 9.11 -9.51
C LEU A 548 -3.49 9.49 -10.99
N GLU A 549 -2.59 10.40 -11.40
CA GLU A 549 -2.31 10.70 -12.81
C GLU A 549 -1.79 9.49 -13.60
N ILE A 550 -0.93 8.67 -12.99
CA ILE A 550 -0.43 7.41 -13.58
C ILE A 550 -1.57 6.39 -13.75
N LEU A 551 -2.56 6.37 -12.85
CA LEU A 551 -3.72 5.47 -12.95
C LEU A 551 -4.79 5.98 -13.92
N ILE A 552 -5.03 7.30 -13.95
CA ILE A 552 -6.00 7.97 -14.82
C ILE A 552 -5.67 7.79 -16.31
N SER A 553 -4.40 7.55 -16.65
CA SER A 553 -3.89 7.34 -18.00
C SER A 553 -3.88 5.86 -18.45
N LYS A 554 -4.59 4.97 -17.75
CA LYS A 554 -4.59 3.51 -17.97
C LYS A 554 -5.97 2.90 -17.81
N GLU A 555 -6.20 1.78 -18.49
CA GLU A 555 -7.41 0.98 -18.38
C GLU A 555 -7.41 0.11 -17.12
N PRO A 556 -8.45 0.19 -16.27
CA PRO A 556 -8.46 -0.47 -14.97
C PRO A 556 -8.97 -1.91 -15.00
N SER A 557 -8.41 -2.73 -14.10
CA SER A 557 -8.97 -4.00 -13.64
C SER A 557 -8.92 -4.06 -12.12
N TYR A 558 -9.94 -4.62 -11.48
CA TYR A 558 -10.15 -4.48 -10.03
C TYR A 558 -10.22 -5.81 -9.29
N ILE A 559 -9.46 -5.90 -8.20
CA ILE A 559 -9.51 -7.02 -7.25
C ILE A 559 -9.80 -6.48 -5.85
N ARG A 560 -10.84 -7.04 -5.21
CA ARG A 560 -11.34 -6.68 -3.89
C ARG A 560 -11.12 -7.83 -2.92
N CYS A 561 -10.08 -7.71 -2.11
CA CYS A 561 -9.65 -8.68 -1.12
C CYS A 561 -10.44 -8.52 0.19
N ILE A 562 -10.96 -9.62 0.73
CA ILE A 562 -11.75 -9.69 1.97
C ILE A 562 -11.05 -10.62 2.98
N LYS A 563 -10.92 -10.15 4.22
CA LYS A 563 -10.46 -10.89 5.38
C LYS A 563 -11.64 -11.63 6.02
N PRO A 564 -11.69 -12.98 6.11
CA PRO A 564 -12.87 -13.65 6.62
C PRO A 564 -12.97 -13.69 8.15
N ASN A 565 -11.87 -13.51 8.88
CA ASN A 565 -11.84 -13.47 10.34
C ASN A 565 -10.56 -12.78 10.85
N ASP A 566 -10.59 -12.21 12.05
CA ASP A 566 -9.43 -11.51 12.63
C ASP A 566 -8.31 -12.41 13.14
N ARG A 567 -8.62 -13.68 13.44
CA ARG A 567 -7.69 -14.64 14.07
C ARG A 567 -6.74 -15.33 13.10
N LYS A 568 -6.90 -15.09 11.79
CA LYS A 568 -6.17 -15.76 10.71
C LYS A 568 -6.39 -17.29 10.71
N GLU A 569 -7.54 -17.74 11.20
CA GLU A 569 -7.91 -19.15 11.25
C GLU A 569 -8.50 -19.60 9.90
N PRO A 570 -8.08 -20.75 9.33
CA PRO A 570 -8.71 -21.30 8.13
C PRO A 570 -10.15 -21.76 8.41
N SER A 571 -10.99 -21.77 7.38
CA SER A 571 -12.41 -22.18 7.46
C SER A 571 -13.29 -21.39 8.45
N LYS A 572 -12.81 -20.27 9.01
CA LYS A 572 -13.60 -19.35 9.85
C LYS A 572 -14.08 -18.15 9.05
N PHE A 573 -15.38 -17.87 9.16
CA PHE A 573 -16.07 -16.81 8.44
C PHE A 573 -16.89 -15.97 9.43
N ASP A 574 -16.52 -14.72 9.62
CA ASP A 574 -17.16 -13.75 10.52
C ASP A 574 -18.06 -12.80 9.70
N ASP A 575 -19.37 -13.00 9.82
CA ASP A 575 -20.41 -12.17 9.23
C ASP A 575 -20.23 -10.67 9.47
N PHE A 576 -19.90 -10.28 10.69
CA PHE A 576 -19.91 -8.88 11.10
C PHE A 576 -18.71 -8.15 10.49
N LEU A 577 -17.53 -8.79 10.56
CA LEU A 577 -16.32 -8.32 9.91
C LEU A 577 -16.48 -8.24 8.38
N ILE A 578 -17.15 -9.22 7.75
CA ILE A 578 -17.33 -9.25 6.30
C ILE A 578 -18.39 -8.25 5.84
N ARG A 579 -19.49 -8.04 6.59
CA ARG A 579 -20.46 -6.95 6.33
C ARG A 579 -19.80 -5.58 6.35
N HIS A 580 -18.97 -5.33 7.36
CA HIS A 580 -18.17 -4.11 7.45
C HIS A 580 -17.30 -3.90 6.20
N GLN A 581 -16.63 -4.96 5.73
CA GLN A 581 -15.80 -4.92 4.52
C GLN A 581 -16.58 -4.73 3.22
N ILE A 582 -17.72 -5.41 3.05
CA ILE A 582 -18.62 -5.22 1.90
C ILE A 582 -19.03 -3.75 1.76
N LYS A 583 -19.38 -3.14 2.89
CA LYS A 583 -19.82 -1.75 2.96
C LYS A 583 -18.72 -0.77 2.56
N TYR A 584 -17.52 -0.84 3.16
CA TYR A 584 -16.47 0.12 2.79
C TYR A 584 -15.92 -0.15 1.40
N LEU A 585 -15.77 -1.41 0.97
CA LEU A 585 -15.31 -1.72 -0.38
C LEU A 585 -16.30 -1.27 -1.48
N GLY A 586 -17.53 -0.89 -1.11
CA GLY A 586 -18.56 -0.40 -2.03
C GLY A 586 -19.11 -1.50 -2.94
N LEU A 587 -19.08 -2.76 -2.49
CA LEU A 587 -19.40 -3.91 -3.36
C LEU A 587 -20.89 -3.95 -3.73
N MET A 588 -21.77 -3.48 -2.84
CA MET A 588 -23.22 -3.41 -3.11
C MET A 588 -23.55 -2.34 -4.16
N GLU A 589 -22.89 -1.19 -4.11
CA GLU A 589 -23.02 -0.10 -5.08
C GLU A 589 -22.48 -0.54 -6.45
N HIS A 590 -21.30 -1.19 -6.46
CA HIS A 590 -20.69 -1.72 -7.68
C HIS A 590 -21.55 -2.82 -8.33
N LEU A 591 -22.17 -3.69 -7.52
CA LEU A 591 -23.12 -4.69 -7.98
C LEU A 591 -24.37 -4.05 -8.61
N ARG A 592 -24.96 -3.04 -7.97
CA ARG A 592 -26.14 -2.35 -8.50
C ARG A 592 -25.87 -1.75 -9.88
N VAL A 593 -24.74 -1.03 -10.05
CA VAL A 593 -24.35 -0.47 -11.36
C VAL A 593 -24.07 -1.56 -12.39
N ARG A 594 -23.30 -2.60 -12.03
CA ARG A 594 -22.99 -3.71 -12.96
C ARG A 594 -24.20 -4.56 -13.37
N ARG A 595 -25.27 -4.59 -12.58
CA ARG A 595 -26.53 -5.30 -12.91
C ARG A 595 -27.49 -4.46 -13.74
N ALA A 596 -27.58 -3.16 -13.48
CA ALA A 596 -28.40 -2.26 -14.29
C ALA A 596 -27.75 -1.96 -15.65
N GLY A 597 -26.41 -1.95 -15.70
CA GLY A 597 -25.63 -1.69 -16.91
C GLY A 597 -25.43 -2.92 -17.80
N PHE A 598 -24.83 -2.67 -18.96
CA PHE A 598 -24.50 -3.70 -19.95
C PHE A 598 -23.12 -4.30 -19.64
N ALA A 599 -23.01 -5.63 -19.70
CA ALA A 599 -21.80 -6.36 -19.32
C ALA A 599 -20.61 -6.15 -20.28
N TYR A 600 -20.88 -5.72 -21.51
CA TYR A 600 -19.88 -5.43 -22.55
C TYR A 600 -20.36 -4.26 -23.42
N ARG A 601 -19.41 -3.44 -23.89
CA ARG A 601 -19.66 -2.37 -24.85
C ARG A 601 -18.45 -2.19 -25.77
N ARG A 602 -18.69 -1.86 -27.04
CA ARG A 602 -17.68 -1.63 -28.07
C ARG A 602 -18.26 -0.69 -29.12
N LYS A 603 -17.45 0.22 -29.66
CA LYS A 603 -17.86 1.05 -30.80
C LYS A 603 -18.25 0.18 -31.99
N TYR A 604 -19.30 0.56 -32.71
CA TYR A 604 -19.77 -0.17 -33.90
C TYR A 604 -18.64 -0.45 -34.91
N GLU A 605 -17.79 0.53 -35.18
CA GLU A 605 -16.63 0.42 -36.09
C GLU A 605 -15.68 -0.74 -35.73
N HIS A 606 -15.46 -0.98 -34.44
CA HIS A 606 -14.60 -2.06 -33.92
C HIS A 606 -15.37 -3.36 -33.65
N PHE A 607 -16.70 -3.32 -33.59
CA PHE A 607 -17.55 -4.50 -33.41
C PHE A 607 -17.94 -5.15 -34.75
N LEU A 608 -17.98 -4.35 -35.84
CA LEU A 608 -18.29 -4.80 -37.19
C LEU A 608 -17.06 -5.37 -37.94
N GLN A 609 -15.85 -5.12 -37.41
CA GLN A 609 -14.58 -5.71 -37.85
C GLN A 609 -14.29 -7.02 -37.11
#